data_AF-A0A5R8WVG3-F1
#
_entry.id   AF-A0A5R8WVG3-F1
#
_cell.length_a   1.000
_cell.length_b   1.000
_cell.length_c   1.000
_cell.angle_alpha   90.00
_cell.angle_beta   90.00
_cell.angle_gamma   90.00
#
_symmetry.space_group_name_H-M   'P 1'
#
loop_
_entity.id
_entity.type
_entity.pdbx_description
1 polymer ?
#
loop_
_entity_poly.entity_id
_entity_poly.type
_entity_poly.pdbx_seq_one_letter_code
_entity_poly.pdbx_strand_id
1 'polypeptide(L)'
;MNRFLRNLLIFSILLGAGIYALRLQYGAAVVHPHADWLLLFFVVLTALTFWLTWRAFQRDPESLMTAWFSTTALRLVLALVVVVTYLVRGGAKAGNSTWTFLGLFFLLYFLYTGFEVWNVVTNLRPFSKQPSDEA
;
A
#
# COMPACT_ATOMS: atom_id res chain seq x y z
N MET A 1 12.59 10.93 4.72
CA MET A 1 11.22 11.38 4.42
C MET A 1 11.02 11.72 2.93
N ASN A 2 11.67 12.76 2.39
CA ASN A 2 11.36 13.28 1.03
C ASN A 2 11.61 12.29 -0.12
N ARG A 3 12.65 11.43 -0.03
CA ARG A 3 12.90 10.40 -1.04
C ARG A 3 11.79 9.35 -1.10
N PHE A 4 11.29 8.90 0.06
CA PHE A 4 10.20 7.94 0.14
C PHE A 4 8.91 8.51 -0.43
N LEU A 5 8.51 9.71 0.00
CA LEU A 5 7.30 10.37 -0.51
C LEU A 5 7.38 10.62 -2.02
N ARG A 6 8.55 11.02 -2.54
CA ARG A 6 8.76 11.16 -3.99
C ARG A 6 8.58 9.84 -4.72
N ASN A 7 9.19 8.76 -4.22
CA ASN A 7 9.06 7.44 -4.83
C ASN A 7 7.61 6.92 -4.76
N LEU A 8 6.91 7.17 -3.65
CA LEU A 8 5.50 6.85 -3.48
C LEU A 8 4.68 7.61 -4.52
N LEU A 9 4.85 8.92 -4.66
CA LEU A 9 4.12 9.72 -5.64
C LEU A 9 4.39 9.27 -7.07
N ILE A 10 5.65 9.02 -7.44
CA ILE A 10 5.98 8.51 -8.79
C ILE A 10 5.29 7.17 -9.03
N PHE A 11 5.38 6.24 -8.08
CA PHE A 11 4.73 4.94 -8.17
C PHE A 11 3.21 5.07 -8.32
N SER A 12 2.59 5.91 -7.52
CA SER A 12 1.14 6.18 -7.55
C SER A 12 0.68 6.85 -8.83
N ILE A 13 1.47 7.78 -9.38
CA ILE A 13 1.18 8.43 -10.67
C ILE A 13 1.25 7.40 -11.80
N LEU A 14 2.26 6.52 -11.81
CA LEU A 14 2.37 5.47 -12.81
C LEU A 14 1.19 4.48 -12.75
N LEU A 15 0.78 4.08 -11.54
CA LEU A 15 -0.40 3.24 -11.36
C LEU A 15 -1.69 3.96 -11.78
N GLY A 16 -1.84 5.23 -11.41
CA GLY A 16 -2.97 6.06 -11.81
C GLY A 16 -3.07 6.22 -13.33
N ALA A 17 -1.94 6.44 -14.01
CA ALA A 17 -1.87 6.49 -15.47
C ALA A 17 -2.27 5.15 -16.10
N GLY A 18 -1.83 4.02 -15.54
CA GLY A 18 -2.23 2.69 -15.99
C GLY A 18 -3.73 2.43 -15.83
N ILE A 19 -4.31 2.79 -14.68
CA ILE A 19 -5.75 2.70 -14.43
C ILE A 19 -6.53 3.59 -15.40
N TYR A 20 -6.06 4.82 -15.64
CA TYR A 20 -6.70 5.75 -16.56
C TYR A 20 -6.67 5.23 -18.00
N ALA A 21 -5.54 4.70 -18.46
CA ALA A 21 -5.41 4.08 -19.79
C ALA A 21 -6.35 2.87 -19.95
N LEU A 22 -6.43 1.99 -18.93
CA LEU A 22 -7.36 0.87 -18.92
C LEU A 22 -8.82 1.34 -18.96
N ARG A 23 -9.15 2.41 -18.23
CA ARG A 23 -10.50 3.00 -18.22
C ARG A 23 -10.88 3.55 -19.60
N LEU A 24 -9.95 4.20 -20.30
CA LEU A 24 -10.18 4.69 -21.66
C LEU A 24 -10.48 3.56 -22.65
N GLN A 25 -9.77 2.43 -22.54
CA GLN A 25 -9.89 1.32 -23.48
C GLN A 25 -11.09 0.40 -23.21
N TYR A 26 -11.37 0.13 -21.93
CA TYR A 26 -12.33 -0.92 -21.52
C TYR A 26 -13.51 -0.39 -20.68
N GLY A 27 -13.49 0.88 -20.30
CA GLY A 27 -14.56 1.50 -19.51
C GLY A 27 -14.79 0.87 -18.14
N ALA A 28 -16.01 1.03 -17.65
CA ALA A 28 -16.44 0.52 -16.33
C ALA A 28 -16.57 -1.02 -16.28
N ALA A 29 -16.42 -1.72 -17.41
CA ALA A 29 -16.47 -3.18 -17.46
C ALA A 29 -15.22 -3.83 -16.84
N VAL A 30 -14.08 -3.11 -16.83
CA VAL A 30 -12.80 -3.59 -16.27
C VAL A 30 -12.32 -2.71 -15.13
N VAL A 31 -12.50 -1.39 -15.22
CA VAL A 31 -12.08 -0.44 -14.18
C VAL A 31 -13.27 -0.04 -13.32
N HIS A 32 -13.25 -0.46 -12.06
CA HIS A 32 -14.31 -0.11 -11.12
C HIS A 32 -14.39 1.43 -10.94
N PRO A 33 -15.59 2.03 -10.81
CA PRO A 33 -15.75 3.48 -10.62
C PRO A 33 -14.99 4.04 -9.41
N HIS A 34 -14.85 3.25 -8.34
CA HIS A 34 -14.07 3.62 -7.14
C HIS A 34 -12.56 3.44 -7.28
N ALA A 35 -12.02 3.23 -8.49
CA ALA A 35 -10.59 3.03 -8.68
C ALA A 35 -9.74 4.19 -8.16
N ASP A 36 -10.16 5.42 -8.42
CA ASP A 36 -9.42 6.63 -8.01
C ASP A 36 -9.42 6.77 -6.47
N TRP A 37 -10.55 6.44 -5.84
CA TRP A 37 -10.68 6.44 -4.39
C TRP A 37 -9.83 5.34 -3.74
N LEU A 38 -9.81 4.13 -4.31
CA LEU A 38 -8.97 3.03 -3.84
C LEU A 38 -7.48 3.34 -3.98
N LEU A 39 -7.08 3.93 -5.11
CA LEU A 39 -5.71 4.39 -5.30
C LEU A 39 -5.33 5.38 -4.19
N LEU A 40 -6.13 6.43 -4.00
CA LEU A 40 -5.90 7.44 -2.97
C LEU A 40 -5.84 6.82 -1.56
N PHE A 41 -6.75 5.90 -1.25
CA PHE A 41 -6.75 5.16 0.01
C PHE A 41 -5.40 4.47 0.24
N PHE A 42 -4.88 3.72 -0.74
CA PHE A 42 -3.60 3.04 -0.60
C PHE A 42 -2.41 3.99 -0.53
N VAL A 43 -2.44 5.13 -1.23
CA VAL A 43 -1.42 6.19 -1.10
C VAL A 43 -1.37 6.72 0.32
N VAL A 44 -2.52 7.15 0.84
CA VAL A 44 -2.64 7.72 2.19
C VAL A 44 -2.25 6.68 3.24
N LEU A 45 -2.74 5.45 3.10
CA LEU A 45 -2.41 4.36 4.02
C LEU A 45 -0.91 4.08 4.04
N THR A 46 -0.26 4.01 2.88
CA THR A 46 1.19 3.75 2.78
C THR A 46 2.02 4.92 3.33
N ALA A 47 1.57 6.16 3.11
CA ALA A 47 2.21 7.33 3.71
C ALA A 47 2.06 7.33 5.24
N LEU A 48 0.88 6.95 5.74
CA LEU A 48 0.58 6.87 7.17
C LEU A 48 1.40 5.77 7.86
N THR A 49 1.44 4.56 7.31
CA THR A 49 2.23 3.46 7.87
C THR A 49 3.71 3.83 7.93
N PHE A 50 4.25 4.40 6.85
CA PHE A 50 5.62 4.89 6.83
C PHE A 50 5.88 5.98 7.88
N TRP A 51 4.98 6.95 8.02
CA TRP A 51 5.12 8.02 9.02
C TRP A 51 5.10 7.48 10.45
N LEU A 52 4.23 6.51 10.74
CA LEU A 52 4.16 5.83 12.04
C LEU A 52 5.46 5.05 12.32
N THR A 53 5.94 4.27 11.35
CA THR A 53 7.21 3.52 11.49
C THR A 53 8.39 4.46 11.68
N TRP A 54 8.47 5.55 10.90
CA TRP A 54 9.51 6.56 11.04
C TRP A 54 9.47 7.26 12.41
N ARG A 55 8.28 7.56 12.92
CA ARG A 55 8.12 8.20 14.23
C ARG A 55 8.44 7.25 15.39
N ALA A 56 8.16 5.95 15.25
CA ALA A 56 8.59 4.94 16.21
C ALA A 56 10.12 4.80 16.20
N PHE A 57 10.72 4.70 15.01
CA PHE A 57 12.17 4.62 14.84
C PHE A 57 12.93 5.80 15.48
N GLN A 58 12.43 7.03 15.30
CA GLN A 58 13.05 8.21 15.91
C GLN A 58 12.99 8.23 17.44
N ARG A 59 12.06 7.48 18.05
CA ARG A 59 11.99 7.37 19.51
C ARG A 59 12.90 6.28 20.03
N ASP A 60 12.89 5.12 19.38
CA ASP A 60 13.69 3.97 19.75
C ASP A 60 14.04 3.14 18.50
N PRO A 61 15.33 3.09 18.12
CA PRO A 61 15.80 2.28 17.00
C PRO A 61 15.50 0.78 17.13
N GLU A 62 15.43 0.24 18.34
CA GLU A 62 15.14 -1.19 18.55
C GLU A 62 13.66 -1.52 18.30
N SER A 63 12.79 -0.51 18.36
CA SER A 63 11.35 -0.67 18.12
C SER A 63 10.99 -0.85 16.63
N LEU A 64 11.96 -0.79 15.70
CA LEU A 64 11.71 -0.90 14.25
C LEU A 64 10.87 -2.10 13.87
N MET A 65 11.23 -3.26 14.41
CA MET A 65 10.56 -4.51 14.09
C MET A 65 9.11 -4.50 14.59
N THR A 66 8.91 -4.11 15.84
CA THR A 66 7.57 -3.95 16.44
C THR A 66 6.72 -2.94 15.70
N ALA A 67 7.31 -1.81 15.29
CA ALA A 67 6.63 -0.76 14.54
C ALA A 67 6.17 -1.27 13.17
N TRP A 68 7.02 -2.00 12.46
CA TRP A 68 6.69 -2.59 11.15
C TRP A 68 5.59 -3.64 11.23
N PHE A 69 5.63 -4.54 12.22
CA PHE A 69 4.56 -5.52 12.44
C PHE A 69 3.25 -4.82 12.81
N SER A 70 3.30 -3.79 13.66
CA SER A 70 2.12 -3.04 14.08
C SER A 70 1.47 -2.29 12.92
N THR A 71 2.27 -1.63 12.06
CA THR A 71 1.73 -0.93 10.89
C THR A 71 1.23 -1.89 9.82
N THR A 72 1.87 -3.07 9.67
CA THR A 72 1.38 -4.14 8.79
C THR A 72 0.04 -4.69 9.25
N ALA A 73 -0.13 -4.94 10.56
CA ALA A 73 -1.40 -5.36 11.13
C ALA A 73 -2.49 -4.28 10.97
N LEU A 74 -2.16 -3.02 11.24
CA LEU A 74 -3.07 -1.89 11.02
C LEU A 74 -3.52 -1.82 9.56
N ARG A 75 -2.59 -2.00 8.61
CA ARG A 75 -2.90 -2.01 7.17
C ARG A 75 -3.90 -3.10 6.84
N LEU A 76 -3.67 -4.33 7.31
CA LEU A 76 -4.56 -5.47 7.08
C LEU A 76 -5.97 -5.19 7.62
N VAL A 77 -6.08 -4.65 8.83
CA VAL A 77 -7.37 -4.31 9.44
C VAL A 77 -8.09 -3.22 8.63
N LEU A 78 -7.40 -2.14 8.27
CA LEU A 78 -8.01 -1.06 7.50
C LEU A 78 -8.41 -1.51 6.08
N ALA A 79 -7.58 -2.32 5.44
CA ALA A 79 -7.87 -2.95 4.15
C ALA A 79 -9.13 -3.83 4.25
N LEU A 80 -9.24 -4.64 5.30
CA LEU A 80 -10.42 -5.49 5.54
C LEU A 80 -11.68 -4.65 5.77
N VAL A 81 -11.60 -3.59 6.56
CA VAL A 81 -12.72 -2.66 6.80
C VAL A 81 -13.25 -2.08 5.49
N VAL A 82 -12.37 -1.69 4.56
CA VAL A 82 -12.78 -1.19 3.24
C VAL A 82 -13.56 -2.24 2.45
N VAL A 83 -13.06 -3.47 2.38
CA VAL A 83 -13.72 -4.56 1.64
C VAL A 83 -15.07 -4.91 2.27
N VAL A 84 -15.12 -5.08 3.58
CA VAL A 84 -16.38 -5.38 4.30
C VAL A 84 -17.39 -4.26 4.12
N THR A 85 -16.97 -3.00 4.24
CA THR A 85 -17.85 -1.84 4.04
C THR A 85 -18.43 -1.82 2.64
N TYR A 86 -17.62 -2.11 1.61
CA TYR A 86 -18.09 -2.22 0.24
C TYR A 86 -19.12 -3.33 0.07
N LEU A 87 -18.85 -4.53 0.61
CA LEU A 87 -19.75 -5.67 0.51
C LEU A 87 -21.10 -5.43 1.20
N VAL A 88 -21.07 -4.89 2.43
CA VAL A 88 -22.29 -4.62 3.23
C VAL A 88 -23.13 -3.49 2.65
N ARG A 89 -22.52 -2.48 2.01
CA ARG A 89 -23.25 -1.38 1.33
C ARG A 89 -23.93 -1.78 0.01
N GLY A 90 -23.98 -3.07 -0.29
CA GLY A 90 -24.64 -3.60 -1.48
C GLY A 90 -23.67 -4.03 -2.59
N GLY A 91 -22.36 -3.84 -2.40
CA GLY A 91 -21.33 -4.34 -3.33
C GLY A 91 -21.39 -5.85 -3.51
N ALA A 92 -21.89 -6.61 -2.52
CA ALA A 92 -22.08 -8.07 -2.64
C ALA A 92 -23.16 -8.48 -3.67
N LYS A 93 -24.09 -7.58 -4.00
CA LYS A 93 -25.19 -7.85 -4.95
C LYS A 93 -24.90 -7.32 -6.36
N ALA A 94 -23.73 -6.70 -6.57
CA ALA A 94 -23.39 -5.96 -7.78
C ALA A 94 -22.78 -6.82 -8.91
N GLY A 95 -22.77 -8.16 -8.76
CA GLY A 95 -22.37 -9.12 -9.79
C GLY A 95 -20.94 -8.86 -10.31
N ASN A 96 -20.81 -8.53 -11.60
CA ASN A 96 -19.52 -8.27 -12.24
C ASN A 96 -18.76 -7.07 -11.62
N SER A 97 -19.49 -6.09 -11.06
CA SER A 97 -18.88 -4.94 -10.40
C SER A 97 -18.12 -5.34 -9.12
N THR A 98 -18.61 -6.36 -8.41
CA THR A 98 -17.94 -6.89 -7.21
C THR A 98 -16.57 -7.46 -7.56
N TRP A 99 -16.46 -8.20 -8.66
CA TRP A 99 -15.21 -8.81 -9.11
C TRP A 99 -14.19 -7.78 -9.58
N THR A 100 -14.63 -6.76 -10.33
CA THR A 100 -13.74 -5.66 -10.75
C THR A 100 -13.25 -4.85 -9.56
N PHE A 101 -14.10 -4.61 -8.54
CA PHE A 101 -13.68 -3.97 -7.30
C PHE A 101 -12.64 -4.80 -6.55
N LEU A 102 -12.94 -6.08 -6.28
CA LEU A 102 -12.05 -6.97 -5.52
C LEU A 102 -10.72 -7.17 -6.25
N GLY A 103 -10.75 -7.40 -7.56
CA GLY A 103 -9.54 -7.53 -8.37
C GLY A 103 -8.66 -6.29 -8.30
N LEU A 104 -9.24 -5.10 -8.45
CA LEU A 104 -8.51 -3.85 -8.31
C LEU A 104 -7.98 -3.63 -6.89
N PHE A 105 -8.81 -3.92 -5.89
CA PHE A 105 -8.44 -3.80 -4.48
C PHE A 105 -7.22 -4.68 -4.14
N PHE A 106 -7.27 -5.96 -4.50
CA PHE A 106 -6.16 -6.88 -4.23
C PHE A 106 -4.91 -6.52 -5.02
N LEU A 107 -5.07 -6.14 -6.30
CA LEU A 107 -3.94 -5.69 -7.12
C LEU A 107 -3.24 -4.50 -6.49
N LEU A 108 -3.99 -3.46 -6.10
CA LEU A 108 -3.42 -2.29 -5.41
C LEU A 108 -2.83 -2.67 -4.06
N TYR A 109 -3.51 -3.52 -3.28
CA TYR A 109 -3.01 -4.02 -2.00
C TYR A 109 -1.62 -4.66 -2.16
N PHE A 110 -1.47 -5.58 -3.12
CA PHE A 110 -0.19 -6.26 -3.37
C PHE A 110 0.88 -5.31 -3.88
N LEU A 111 0.54 -4.40 -4.79
CA LEU A 111 1.48 -3.43 -5.35
C LEU A 111 2.03 -2.47 -4.27
N TYR A 112 1.15 -1.90 -3.44
CA TYR A 112 1.57 -1.00 -2.36
C TYR A 112 2.23 -1.74 -1.19
N THR A 113 1.87 -3.00 -0.93
CA THR A 113 2.57 -3.84 0.05
C THR A 113 3.97 -4.21 -0.43
N GLY A 114 4.10 -4.64 -1.68
CA GLY A 114 5.40 -4.91 -2.30
C GLY A 114 6.30 -3.68 -2.32
N PHE A 115 5.75 -2.51 -2.66
CA PHE A 115 6.46 -1.23 -2.58
C PHE A 115 6.98 -0.94 -1.15
N GLU A 116 6.16 -1.15 -0.12
CA GLU A 116 6.58 -0.91 1.27
C GLU A 116 7.67 -1.89 1.71
N VAL A 117 7.49 -3.19 1.44
CA VAL A 117 8.50 -4.22 1.75
C VAL A 117 9.82 -3.93 1.05
N TRP A 118 9.79 -3.58 -0.24
CA TRP A 118 10.99 -3.22 -1.00
C TRP A 118 11.72 -2.02 -0.38
N ASN A 119 10.98 -0.97 -0.02
CA ASN A 119 11.59 0.20 0.64
C ASN A 119 12.17 -0.15 2.00
N VAL A 120 11.53 -1.00 2.79
CA VAL A 120 12.07 -1.44 4.08
C VAL A 120 13.35 -2.24 3.88
N VAL A 121 13.34 -3.27 3.02
CA VAL A 121 14.53 -4.12 2.77
C VAL A 121 15.71 -3.33 2.19
N THR A 122 15.47 -2.42 1.24
CA THR A 122 16.55 -1.61 0.64
C THR A 122 17.12 -0.56 1.60
N ASN A 123 16.32 -0.03 2.52
CA ASN A 123 16.82 0.86 3.57
C ASN A 123 17.46 0.09 4.75
N LEU A 124 17.15 -1.20 4.93
CA LEU A 124 17.75 -2.05 5.97
C LEU A 124 19.10 -2.69 5.55
N ARG A 125 19.37 -2.82 4.25
CA ARG A 125 20.62 -3.37 3.68
C ARG A 125 21.94 -2.79 4.24
N PRO A 126 22.04 -1.51 4.65
CA PRO A 126 23.26 -0.99 5.27
C PRO A 126 23.52 -1.53 6.68
N PHE A 127 22.52 -2.06 7.39
CA PHE A 127 22.65 -2.48 8.79
C PHE A 127 23.09 -3.95 8.97
N SER A 128 23.16 -4.74 7.89
CA SER A 128 23.66 -6.13 7.95
C SER A 128 25.16 -6.26 7.71
N LYS A 129 25.89 -5.16 7.57
CA LYS A 129 27.36 -5.19 7.64
C LYS A 129 27.72 -5.37 9.11
N GLN A 130 27.95 -6.63 9.51
CA GLN A 130 28.60 -6.97 10.77
C GLN A 130 29.87 -6.10 10.93
N PRO A 131 30.17 -5.60 12.14
CA PRO A 131 31.51 -5.13 12.45
C PRO A 131 32.45 -6.33 12.23
N SER A 132 33.36 -6.15 11.28
CA SER A 132 34.64 -6.84 11.11
C SER A 132 34.91 -8.10 11.93
N ASP A 133 35.18 -9.19 11.20
CA ASP A 133 36.40 -9.98 11.31
C ASP A 133 37.50 -9.37 12.21
N GLU A 134 37.43 -9.55 13.53
CA GLU A 134 38.56 -9.45 14.47
C GLU A 134 38.35 -10.44 15.63
N ALA A 135 38.76 -11.69 15.43
CA ALA A 135 39.17 -12.63 16.48
C ALA A 135 40.09 -13.70 15.88
#